data_AF-A0A9X9BSZ6-F1
#
_entry.id   AF-A0A9X9BSZ6-F1
#
_cell.length_a   1.000
_cell.length_b   1.000
_cell.length_c   1.000
_cell.angle_alpha   90.00
_cell.angle_beta   90.00
_cell.angle_gamma   90.00
#
_symmetry.space_group_name_H-M   'P 1'
#
loop_
_entity.id
_entity.type
_entity.pdbx_description
1 polymer ?
#
loop_
_entity_poly.entity_id
_entity_poly.type
_entity_poly.pdbx_seq_one_letter_code
_entity_poly.pdbx_strand_id
1 'polypeptide(L)'
;MLDKIKTLLRRNKETTNPAIKKPYDYKIGARDNDDVKIRKIYAKHPGWVVYRTDSAIRIDIDDKDPDILLYAENHYKLAADLARIYSWLPEKLSGTESINRLVGRAITTNIVGNTEVAKNILMQAEGRLFKLKTIQGRLQYTLSAFLLVAILLLLSGIYGFQSAPLLLNIALCGALGGVLSIALGFSKLEIDLDASKFVNCLIGCSRILIAITAAIFSFFAIKSNIAFSFVEKSPENTGYFMVAMISGFIEMLVPSIMSNLAKEAPNQPINSSLTTKEETLPEENIKP
;
A
#
# COMPACT_ATOMS: atom_id res chain seq x y z
N MET A 1 24.68 -49.55 -25.81
CA MET A 1 23.36 -48.90 -25.62
C MET A 1 22.59 -49.53 -24.45
N LEU A 2 22.53 -50.86 -24.37
CA LEU A 2 21.91 -51.61 -23.24
C LEU A 2 22.51 -51.29 -21.86
N ASP A 3 23.82 -51.04 -21.75
CA ASP A 3 24.43 -50.68 -20.46
C ASP A 3 24.01 -49.29 -19.97
N LYS A 4 23.89 -48.28 -20.86
CA LYS A 4 23.37 -46.95 -20.49
C LYS A 4 21.92 -47.03 -19.99
N ILE A 5 21.10 -47.90 -20.58
CA ILE A 5 19.71 -48.14 -20.14
C ILE A 5 19.69 -48.83 -18.77
N LYS A 6 20.57 -49.81 -18.53
CA LYS A 6 20.72 -50.42 -17.19
C LYS A 6 21.24 -49.44 -16.15
N THR A 7 22.12 -48.50 -16.49
CA THR A 7 22.60 -47.46 -15.55
C THR A 7 21.48 -46.46 -15.22
N LEU A 8 20.67 -46.06 -16.20
CA LEU A 8 19.51 -45.18 -15.98
C LEU A 8 18.40 -45.89 -15.17
N LEU A 9 18.17 -47.18 -15.42
CA LEU A 9 17.20 -47.98 -14.65
C LEU A 9 17.69 -48.31 -13.23
N ARG A 10 19.00 -48.45 -13.00
CA ARG A 10 19.57 -48.56 -11.65
C ARG A 10 19.49 -47.24 -10.89
N ARG A 11 19.68 -46.09 -11.56
CA ARG A 11 19.48 -44.77 -10.93
C ARG A 11 18.05 -44.50 -10.48
N ASN A 12 17.06 -45.13 -11.10
CA ASN A 12 15.64 -44.96 -10.75
C ASN A 12 15.13 -45.94 -9.68
N LYS A 13 15.92 -46.94 -9.26
CA LYS A 13 15.47 -47.99 -8.33
C LYS A 13 15.92 -47.81 -6.87
N GLU A 14 16.77 -46.82 -6.59
CA GLU A 14 17.27 -46.50 -5.25
C GLU A 14 16.92 -45.06 -4.82
N THR A 15 15.84 -44.48 -5.35
CA THR A 15 15.13 -43.46 -4.56
C THR A 15 14.43 -44.19 -3.42
N THR A 16 15.20 -44.56 -2.40
CA THR A 16 14.66 -44.84 -1.07
C THR A 16 13.74 -43.67 -0.76
N ASN A 17 12.43 -43.93 -0.77
CA ASN A 17 11.43 -42.91 -0.52
C ASN A 17 11.84 -42.24 0.79
N PRO A 18 12.30 -40.97 0.77
CA PRO A 18 12.84 -40.34 1.97
C PRO A 18 11.76 -40.47 3.03
N ALA A 19 12.13 -41.02 4.19
CA ALA A 19 11.16 -41.26 5.25
C ALA A 19 10.41 -39.95 5.52
N ILE A 20 9.09 -39.98 5.30
CA ILE A 20 8.22 -38.81 5.47
C ILE A 20 8.48 -38.26 6.87
N LYS A 21 8.95 -37.01 6.95
CA LYS A 21 9.26 -36.37 8.21
C LYS A 21 7.95 -36.09 8.92
N LYS A 22 7.87 -36.49 10.18
CA LYS A 22 6.69 -36.17 10.98
C LYS A 22 6.76 -34.70 11.44
N PRO A 23 5.62 -34.04 11.72
CA PRO A 23 5.59 -32.65 12.16
C PRO A 23 6.56 -32.32 13.31
N TYR A 24 6.72 -33.25 14.26
CA TYR A 24 7.64 -33.07 15.38
C TYR A 24 9.13 -33.16 15.01
N ASP A 25 9.50 -33.66 13.83
CA ASP A 25 10.88 -33.76 13.36
C ASP A 25 11.37 -32.50 12.65
N TYR A 26 10.47 -31.56 12.34
CA TYR A 26 10.78 -30.33 11.63
C TYR A 26 11.76 -29.45 12.43
N LYS A 27 12.81 -28.97 11.76
CA LYS A 27 13.85 -28.10 12.33
C LYS A 27 14.08 -26.88 11.43
N ILE A 28 14.37 -25.73 12.03
CA ILE A 28 14.71 -24.51 11.29
C ILE A 28 16.00 -24.76 10.49
N GLY A 29 15.99 -24.37 9.22
CA GLY A 29 17.10 -24.55 8.27
C GLY A 29 17.10 -25.90 7.55
N ALA A 30 16.35 -26.90 8.05
CA ALA A 30 16.13 -28.16 7.35
C ALA A 30 15.15 -27.99 6.18
N ARG A 31 15.09 -28.97 5.30
CA ARG A 31 14.09 -29.05 4.22
C ARG A 31 12.84 -29.78 4.70
N ASP A 32 11.65 -29.33 4.30
CA ASP A 32 10.37 -30.00 4.58
C ASP A 32 10.18 -31.24 3.68
N ASN A 33 8.98 -31.84 3.70
CA ASN A 33 8.63 -32.99 2.86
C ASN A 33 8.56 -32.64 1.35
N ASP A 34 8.46 -31.35 0.99
CA ASP A 34 8.50 -30.85 -0.40
C ASP A 34 9.90 -30.37 -0.82
N ASP A 35 10.94 -30.71 -0.06
CA ASP A 35 12.32 -30.27 -0.27
C ASP A 35 12.52 -28.74 -0.15
N VAL A 36 11.59 -28.02 0.48
CA VAL A 36 11.66 -26.56 0.68
C VAL A 36 12.28 -26.22 2.04
N LYS A 37 13.21 -25.26 2.06
CA LYS A 37 13.91 -24.87 3.29
C LYS A 37 12.96 -24.18 4.28
N ILE A 38 12.85 -24.75 5.48
CA ILE A 38 12.12 -24.20 6.61
C ILE A 38 12.90 -22.99 7.15
N ARG A 39 12.32 -21.80 7.06
CA ARG A 39 12.94 -20.57 7.57
C ARG A 39 12.58 -20.30 9.02
N LYS A 40 11.37 -20.67 9.44
CA LYS A 40 10.89 -20.44 10.80
C LYS A 40 9.75 -21.38 11.14
N ILE A 41 9.66 -21.80 12.40
CA ILE A 41 8.52 -22.57 12.93
C ILE A 41 7.76 -21.63 13.87
N TYR A 42 6.45 -21.48 13.68
CA TYR A 42 5.59 -20.65 14.51
C TYR A 42 4.97 -21.43 15.66
N ALA A 43 4.54 -22.65 15.38
CA ALA A 43 3.95 -23.55 16.36
C ALA A 43 4.24 -25.00 15.95
N LYS A 44 4.35 -25.87 16.94
CA LYS A 44 4.72 -27.27 16.78
C LYS A 44 3.94 -28.12 17.78
N HIS A 45 3.26 -29.14 17.28
CA HIS A 45 2.47 -30.12 18.01
C HIS A 45 2.84 -31.53 17.50
N PRO A 46 2.65 -32.62 18.26
CA PRO A 46 2.88 -33.97 17.75
C PRO A 46 2.14 -34.26 16.43
N GLY A 47 0.88 -33.84 16.34
CA GLY A 47 0.02 -34.05 15.17
C GLY A 47 0.10 -33.00 14.06
N TRP A 48 0.73 -31.84 14.26
CA TRP A 48 0.82 -30.81 13.23
C TRP A 48 1.94 -29.79 13.50
N VAL A 49 2.41 -29.11 12.46
CA VAL A 49 3.41 -28.04 12.54
C VAL A 49 3.04 -26.88 11.61
N VAL A 50 3.14 -25.66 12.12
CA VAL A 50 2.95 -24.43 11.34
C VAL A 50 4.30 -23.74 11.19
N TYR A 51 4.73 -23.55 9.95
CA TYR A 51 6.06 -23.04 9.63
C TYR A 51 6.04 -22.12 8.42
N ARG A 52 7.15 -21.42 8.18
CA ARG A 52 7.35 -20.52 7.05
C ARG A 52 8.53 -20.98 6.21
N THR A 53 8.36 -20.96 4.90
CA THR A 53 9.42 -21.09 3.90
C THR A 53 9.87 -19.69 3.43
N ASP A 54 10.50 -19.56 2.26
CA ASP A 54 10.79 -18.23 1.69
C ASP A 54 9.55 -17.56 1.08
N SER A 55 8.62 -18.37 0.56
CA SER A 55 7.47 -17.92 -0.24
C SER A 55 6.11 -18.13 0.41
N ALA A 56 5.98 -19.06 1.37
CA ALA A 56 4.69 -19.43 1.94
C ALA A 56 4.74 -19.72 3.44
N ILE A 57 3.60 -19.56 4.10
CA ILE A 57 3.33 -20.12 5.42
C ILE A 57 2.60 -21.43 5.20
N ARG A 58 3.09 -22.51 5.80
CA ARG A 58 2.63 -23.87 5.55
C ARG A 58 2.18 -24.51 6.86
N ILE A 59 1.27 -25.45 6.71
CA ILE A 59 0.85 -26.38 7.75
C ILE A 59 1.18 -27.79 7.23
N ASP A 60 1.76 -28.62 8.07
CA ASP A 60 1.88 -30.06 7.83
C ASP A 60 1.19 -30.80 8.99
N ILE A 61 0.35 -31.79 8.68
CA ILE A 61 -0.49 -32.55 9.61
C ILE A 61 -0.07 -34.02 9.49
N ASP A 62 0.16 -34.71 10.61
CA ASP A 62 0.54 -36.13 10.61
C ASP A 62 -0.67 -36.99 10.20
N ASP A 63 -0.54 -37.70 9.08
CA ASP A 63 -1.54 -38.65 8.56
C ASP A 63 -1.92 -39.76 9.54
N LYS A 64 -1.10 -39.98 10.57
CA LYS A 64 -1.30 -41.02 11.59
C LYS A 64 -1.89 -40.50 12.90
N ASP A 65 -2.09 -39.18 13.03
CA ASP A 65 -2.70 -38.62 14.23
C ASP A 65 -4.21 -38.94 14.28
N PRO A 66 -4.75 -39.40 15.42
CA PRO A 66 -6.17 -39.75 15.53
C PRO A 66 -7.10 -38.56 15.25
N ASP A 67 -6.64 -37.33 15.46
CA ASP A 67 -7.43 -36.11 15.31
C ASP A 67 -7.25 -35.45 13.93
N ILE A 68 -6.66 -36.13 12.94
CA ILE A 68 -6.39 -35.56 11.60
C ILE A 68 -7.62 -34.94 10.95
N LEU A 69 -8.77 -35.61 11.02
CA LEU A 69 -10.01 -35.13 10.41
C LEU A 69 -10.45 -33.80 11.05
N LEU A 70 -10.29 -33.68 12.38
CA LEU A 70 -10.61 -32.45 13.11
C LEU A 70 -9.67 -31.31 12.71
N TYR A 71 -8.36 -31.56 12.63
CA TYR A 71 -7.38 -30.55 12.22
C TYR A 71 -7.63 -30.08 10.78
N ALA A 72 -7.91 -31.02 9.86
CA ALA A 72 -8.18 -30.72 8.47
C ALA A 72 -9.49 -29.92 8.31
N GLU A 73 -10.59 -30.37 8.94
CA GLU A 73 -11.88 -29.66 8.90
C GLU A 73 -11.74 -28.24 9.44
N ASN A 74 -11.04 -28.08 10.57
CA ASN A 74 -10.78 -26.78 11.13
C ASN A 74 -9.97 -25.92 10.15
N HIS A 75 -8.87 -26.43 9.58
CA HIS A 75 -8.07 -25.69 8.60
C HIS A 75 -8.90 -25.19 7.42
N TYR A 76 -9.80 -26.03 6.87
CA TYR A 76 -10.69 -25.64 5.76
C TYR A 76 -11.61 -24.47 6.09
N LYS A 77 -12.03 -24.28 7.36
CA LYS A 77 -12.87 -23.14 7.78
C LYS A 77 -12.20 -21.78 7.55
N LEU A 78 -10.87 -21.72 7.41
CA LEU A 78 -10.11 -20.51 7.10
C LEU A 78 -9.63 -20.40 5.65
N ALA A 79 -9.97 -21.35 4.78
CA ALA A 79 -9.40 -21.42 3.43
C ALA A 79 -9.62 -20.13 2.62
N ALA A 80 -10.83 -19.55 2.68
CA ALA A 80 -11.16 -18.32 1.97
C ALA A 80 -10.37 -17.10 2.49
N ASP A 81 -10.28 -16.93 3.81
CA ASP A 81 -9.53 -15.81 4.41
C ASP A 81 -8.01 -15.94 4.20
N LEU A 82 -7.48 -17.16 4.26
CA LEU A 82 -6.08 -17.43 3.95
C LEU A 82 -5.76 -17.15 2.47
N ALA A 83 -6.64 -17.56 1.54
CA ALA A 83 -6.48 -17.26 0.12
C ALA A 83 -6.46 -15.75 -0.14
N ARG A 84 -7.35 -14.98 0.52
CA ARG A 84 -7.37 -13.52 0.43
C ARG A 84 -6.07 -12.88 0.95
N ILE A 85 -5.54 -13.34 2.07
CA ILE A 85 -4.27 -12.80 2.60
C ILE A 85 -3.08 -13.21 1.72
N TYR A 86 -3.05 -14.44 1.19
CA TYR A 86 -1.97 -14.90 0.33
C TYR A 86 -1.91 -14.16 -1.00
N SER A 87 -3.02 -13.68 -1.54
CA SER A 87 -3.00 -12.88 -2.78
C SER A 87 -2.30 -11.52 -2.60
N TRP A 88 -2.19 -11.02 -1.37
CA TRP A 88 -1.58 -9.71 -1.09
C TRP A 88 -0.19 -9.80 -0.47
N LEU A 89 0.17 -10.95 0.09
CA LEU A 89 1.50 -11.18 0.64
C LEU A 89 2.56 -11.07 -0.47
N PRO A 90 3.74 -10.49 -0.17
CA PRO A 90 4.82 -10.45 -1.14
C PRO A 90 5.38 -11.86 -1.37
N GLU A 91 5.89 -12.11 -2.58
CA GLU A 91 6.55 -13.38 -2.93
C GLU A 91 7.70 -13.74 -1.97
N LYS A 92 8.38 -12.73 -1.42
CA LYS A 92 9.42 -12.90 -0.40
C LYS A 92 8.90 -12.46 0.96
N LEU A 93 8.66 -13.44 1.83
CA LEU A 93 8.06 -13.22 3.15
C LEU A 93 9.06 -12.69 4.20
N SER A 94 10.34 -12.51 3.87
CA SER A 94 11.36 -12.09 4.84
C SER A 94 11.08 -10.70 5.45
N GLY A 95 10.56 -9.76 4.67
CA GLY A 95 10.27 -8.39 5.09
C GLY A 95 8.97 -8.19 5.89
N THR A 96 8.11 -9.21 5.97
CA THR A 96 6.76 -9.12 6.58
C THR A 96 6.62 -10.00 7.83
N GLU A 97 7.72 -10.24 8.55
CA GLU A 97 7.78 -11.20 9.65
C GLU A 97 6.74 -10.97 10.76
N SER A 98 6.41 -9.72 11.07
CA SER A 98 5.37 -9.40 12.06
C SER A 98 3.96 -9.81 11.60
N ILE A 99 3.67 -9.73 10.31
CA ILE A 99 2.41 -10.16 9.68
C ILE A 99 2.39 -11.69 9.60
N ASN A 100 3.50 -12.29 9.16
CA ASN A 100 3.59 -13.75 9.05
C ASN A 100 3.37 -14.46 10.39
N ARG A 101 3.83 -13.87 11.50
CA ARG A 101 3.55 -14.38 12.86
C ARG A 101 2.06 -14.35 13.19
N LEU A 102 1.32 -13.31 12.78
CA LEU A 102 -0.12 -13.23 12.99
C LEU A 102 -0.84 -14.31 12.18
N VAL A 103 -0.45 -14.50 10.91
CA VAL A 103 -1.01 -15.57 10.07
C VAL A 103 -0.72 -16.95 10.67
N GLY A 104 0.52 -17.23 11.08
CA GLY A 104 0.87 -18.49 11.75
C GLY A 104 0.10 -18.71 13.06
N ARG A 105 -0.12 -17.64 13.85
CA ARG A 105 -0.94 -17.69 15.06
C ARG A 105 -2.40 -17.96 14.73
N ALA A 106 -2.98 -17.31 13.71
CA ALA A 106 -4.35 -17.56 13.29
C ALA A 106 -4.56 -19.00 12.85
N ILE A 107 -3.65 -19.54 12.02
CA ILE A 107 -3.68 -20.95 11.61
C ILE A 107 -3.66 -21.87 12.85
N THR A 108 -2.74 -21.62 13.78
CA THR A 108 -2.63 -22.39 15.04
C THR A 108 -3.91 -22.33 15.87
N THR A 109 -4.45 -21.14 16.12
CA THR A 109 -5.69 -20.92 16.88
C THR A 109 -6.88 -21.65 16.25
N ASN A 110 -6.94 -21.64 14.92
CA ASN A 110 -8.00 -22.29 14.17
C ASN A 110 -7.93 -23.81 14.22
N ILE A 111 -6.73 -24.41 14.10
CA ILE A 111 -6.55 -25.86 14.22
C ILE A 111 -7.09 -26.37 15.58
N VAL A 112 -6.92 -25.58 16.66
CA VAL A 112 -7.45 -25.88 18.01
C VAL A 112 -8.98 -25.69 18.12
N GLY A 113 -9.65 -25.25 17.05
CA GLY A 113 -11.12 -25.10 16.98
C GLY A 113 -11.65 -23.68 17.22
N ASN A 114 -10.78 -22.72 17.56
CA ASN A 114 -11.19 -21.33 17.86
C ASN A 114 -11.28 -20.47 16.58
N THR A 115 -12.19 -20.82 15.68
CA THR A 115 -12.31 -20.22 14.33
C THR A 115 -12.53 -18.70 14.37
N GLU A 116 -13.44 -18.22 15.22
CA GLU A 116 -13.78 -16.79 15.30
C GLU A 116 -12.61 -15.94 15.79
N VAL A 117 -11.85 -16.44 16.78
CA VAL A 117 -10.63 -15.77 17.24
C VAL A 117 -9.58 -15.74 16.13
N ALA A 118 -9.46 -16.83 15.36
CA ALA A 118 -8.52 -16.90 14.26
C ALA A 118 -8.85 -15.92 13.12
N LYS A 119 -10.13 -15.79 12.74
CA LYS A 119 -10.59 -14.78 11.77
C LYS A 119 -10.25 -13.37 12.22
N ASN A 120 -10.47 -13.05 13.49
CA ASN A 120 -10.09 -11.75 14.06
C ASN A 120 -8.58 -11.48 13.97
N ILE A 121 -7.74 -12.50 14.21
CA ILE A 121 -6.28 -12.38 14.06
C ILE A 121 -5.89 -12.18 12.58
N LEU A 122 -6.54 -12.87 11.64
CA LEU A 122 -6.31 -12.66 10.20
C LEU A 122 -6.71 -11.25 9.76
N MET A 123 -7.85 -10.74 10.21
CA MET A 123 -8.28 -9.38 9.94
C MET A 123 -7.27 -8.34 10.46
N GLN A 124 -6.65 -8.57 11.62
CA GLN A 124 -5.54 -7.73 12.10
C GLN A 124 -4.30 -7.82 11.21
N ALA A 125 -3.97 -9.02 10.71
CA ALA A 125 -2.85 -9.23 9.79
C ALA A 125 -3.09 -8.49 8.47
N GLU A 126 -4.29 -8.60 7.92
CA GLU A 126 -4.76 -7.91 6.72
C GLU A 126 -4.67 -6.39 6.87
N GLY A 127 -5.20 -5.83 7.96
CA GLY A 127 -5.10 -4.39 8.23
C GLY A 127 -3.65 -3.88 8.34
N ARG A 128 -2.73 -4.69 8.86
CA ARG A 128 -1.29 -4.36 8.88
C ARG A 128 -0.66 -4.43 7.49
N LEU A 129 -1.03 -5.42 6.69
CA LEU A 129 -0.55 -5.60 5.32
C LEU A 129 -0.99 -4.43 4.43
N PHE A 130 -2.26 -4.03 4.55
CA PHE A 130 -2.81 -2.84 3.91
C PHE A 130 -1.99 -1.59 4.24
N LYS A 131 -1.82 -1.29 5.54
CA LYS A 131 -1.03 -0.13 5.99
C LYS A 131 0.40 -0.15 5.43
N LEU A 132 1.04 -1.33 5.42
CA LEU A 132 2.39 -1.48 4.88
C LEU A 132 2.43 -1.16 3.37
N LYS A 133 1.51 -1.72 2.59
CA LYS A 133 1.39 -1.47 1.15
C LYS A 133 1.08 -0.01 0.84
N THR A 134 0.18 0.62 1.59
CA THR A 134 -0.11 2.06 1.48
C THR A 134 1.15 2.89 1.72
N ILE A 135 1.91 2.61 2.80
CA ILE A 135 3.15 3.34 3.11
C ILE A 135 4.19 3.15 1.99
N GLN A 136 4.34 1.93 1.48
CA GLN A 136 5.27 1.64 0.39
C GLN A 136 4.90 2.38 -0.89
N GLY A 137 3.63 2.40 -1.27
CA GLY A 137 3.18 3.12 -2.45
C GLY A 137 3.33 4.63 -2.31
N ARG A 138 3.02 5.19 -1.13
CA ARG A 138 3.27 6.60 -0.82
C ARG A 138 4.75 6.95 -0.92
N LEU A 139 5.63 6.08 -0.42
CA LEU A 139 7.09 6.29 -0.49
C LEU A 139 7.62 6.22 -1.93
N GLN A 140 7.13 5.28 -2.74
CA GLN A 140 7.51 5.18 -4.15
C GLN A 140 7.09 6.43 -4.92
N TYR A 141 5.85 6.87 -4.70
CA TYR A 141 5.30 8.10 -5.25
C TYR A 141 6.17 9.31 -4.86
N THR A 142 6.47 9.52 -3.58
CA THR A 142 7.26 10.69 -3.15
C THR A 142 8.69 10.62 -3.64
N LEU A 143 9.32 9.45 -3.58
CA LEU A 143 10.70 9.27 -4.04
C LEU A 143 10.85 9.61 -5.52
N SER A 144 9.87 9.26 -6.35
CA SER A 144 9.88 9.61 -7.77
C SER A 144 9.79 11.12 -8.03
N ALA A 145 8.98 11.83 -7.24
CA ALA A 145 8.90 13.29 -7.29
C ALA A 145 10.23 13.93 -6.85
N PHE A 146 10.79 13.48 -5.74
CA PHE A 146 12.11 13.94 -5.25
C PHE A 146 13.22 13.67 -6.27
N LEU A 147 13.21 12.52 -6.94
CA LEU A 147 14.21 12.18 -7.95
C LEU A 147 14.17 13.15 -9.14
N LEU A 148 12.98 13.51 -9.63
CA LEU A 148 12.84 14.47 -10.72
C LEU A 148 13.36 15.86 -10.32
N VAL A 149 13.06 16.30 -9.09
CA VAL A 149 13.59 17.58 -8.56
C VAL A 149 15.10 17.51 -8.38
N ALA A 150 15.64 16.39 -7.92
CA ALA A 150 17.08 16.18 -7.80
C ALA A 150 17.78 16.28 -9.17
N ILE A 151 17.17 15.73 -10.24
CA ILE A 151 17.68 15.87 -11.61
C ILE A 151 17.71 17.35 -12.03
N LEU A 152 16.64 18.12 -11.79
CA LEU A 152 16.61 19.55 -12.10
C LEU A 152 17.64 20.35 -11.30
N LEU A 153 17.82 20.01 -10.03
CA LEU A 153 18.81 20.63 -9.15
C LEU A 153 20.24 20.36 -9.65
N LEU A 154 20.54 19.12 -10.05
CA LEU A 154 21.83 18.74 -10.63
C LEU A 154 22.07 19.48 -11.96
N LEU A 155 21.06 19.55 -12.84
CA LEU A 155 21.16 20.30 -14.09
C LEU A 155 21.45 21.78 -13.84
N SER A 156 20.70 22.44 -12.95
CA SER A 156 20.94 23.85 -12.57
C SER A 156 22.33 24.04 -11.96
N GLY A 157 22.80 23.09 -11.13
CA GLY A 157 24.14 23.09 -10.55
C GLY A 157 25.27 22.99 -11.59
N ILE A 158 25.10 22.15 -12.63
CA ILE A 158 26.10 22.00 -13.71
C ILE A 158 26.25 23.29 -14.51
N TYR A 159 25.15 23.99 -14.81
CA TYR A 159 25.20 25.30 -15.48
C TYR A 159 25.63 26.43 -14.55
N GLY A 160 25.70 26.19 -13.25
CA GLY A 160 25.87 27.20 -12.20
C GLY A 160 24.56 27.97 -11.96
N PHE A 161 24.12 28.05 -10.71
CA PHE A 161 22.81 28.65 -10.35
C PHE A 161 22.58 30.06 -10.91
N GLN A 162 23.63 30.87 -11.00
CA GLN A 162 23.56 32.25 -11.53
C GLN A 162 23.59 32.31 -13.06
N SER A 163 24.22 31.33 -13.72
CA SER A 163 24.41 31.30 -15.17
C SER A 163 23.43 30.36 -15.89
N ALA A 164 22.70 29.55 -15.13
CA ALA A 164 21.66 28.67 -15.66
C ALA A 164 20.56 29.48 -16.38
N PRO A 165 19.96 28.91 -17.46
CA PRO A 165 18.85 29.55 -18.13
C PRO A 165 17.73 29.92 -17.16
N LEU A 166 17.20 31.14 -17.25
CA LEU A 166 16.17 31.65 -16.34
C LEU A 166 14.97 30.67 -16.23
N LEU A 167 14.54 30.10 -17.35
CA LEU A 167 13.46 29.09 -17.40
C LEU A 167 13.80 27.82 -16.62
N LEU A 168 15.05 27.37 -16.60
CA LEU A 168 15.48 26.21 -15.81
C LEU A 168 15.38 26.49 -14.32
N ASN A 169 15.79 27.69 -13.89
CA ASN A 169 15.67 28.11 -12.48
C ASN A 169 14.20 28.27 -12.06
N ILE A 170 13.34 28.81 -12.93
CA ILE A 170 11.88 28.87 -12.71
C ILE A 170 11.29 27.47 -12.58
N ALA A 171 11.66 26.55 -13.47
CA ALA A 171 11.21 25.16 -13.41
C ALA A 171 11.65 24.49 -12.11
N LEU A 172 12.91 24.69 -11.68
CA LEU A 172 13.41 24.19 -10.41
C LEU A 172 12.64 24.75 -9.21
N CYS A 173 12.39 26.07 -9.17
CA CYS A 173 11.60 26.69 -8.10
C CYS A 173 10.16 26.16 -8.06
N GLY A 174 9.50 26.01 -9.21
CA GLY A 174 8.18 25.40 -9.32
C GLY A 174 8.15 23.95 -8.85
N ALA A 175 9.15 23.16 -9.26
CA ALA A 175 9.32 21.78 -8.82
C ALA A 175 9.52 21.66 -7.30
N LEU A 176 10.32 22.55 -6.69
CA LEU A 176 10.49 22.63 -5.24
C LEU A 176 9.18 22.95 -4.53
N GLY A 177 8.40 23.91 -5.06
CA GLY A 177 7.05 24.20 -4.58
C GLY A 177 6.13 22.97 -4.63
N GLY A 178 6.16 22.23 -5.74
CA GLY A 178 5.41 20.97 -5.90
C GLY A 178 5.81 19.91 -4.86
N VAL A 179 7.11 19.73 -4.61
CA VAL A 179 7.60 18.81 -3.57
C VAL A 179 7.14 19.22 -2.17
N LEU A 180 7.18 20.51 -1.83
CA LEU A 180 6.65 21.00 -0.55
C LEU A 180 5.16 20.68 -0.40
N SER A 181 4.41 20.82 -1.49
CA SER A 181 2.97 20.49 -1.51
C SER A 181 2.73 18.98 -1.29
N ILE A 182 3.52 18.13 -1.94
CA ILE A 182 3.51 16.68 -1.71
C ILE A 182 3.85 16.35 -0.25
N ALA A 183 4.84 17.01 0.34
CA ALA A 183 5.25 16.78 1.72
C ALA A 183 4.11 17.09 2.71
N LEU A 184 3.38 18.20 2.52
CA LEU A 184 2.21 18.53 3.34
C LEU A 184 1.02 17.58 3.10
N GLY A 185 0.85 17.12 1.85
CA GLY A 185 -0.23 16.20 1.45
C GLY A 185 0.06 14.71 1.71
N PHE A 186 1.23 14.35 2.23
CA PHE A 186 1.70 12.96 2.28
C PHE A 186 0.74 12.01 3.00
N SER A 187 0.16 12.45 4.11
CA SER A 187 -0.77 11.62 4.91
C SER A 187 -2.13 11.41 4.24
N LYS A 188 -2.53 12.32 3.36
CA LYS A 188 -3.82 12.33 2.64
C LYS A 188 -3.75 11.67 1.26
N LEU A 189 -2.58 11.23 0.83
CA LEU A 189 -2.41 10.64 -0.49
C LEU A 189 -3.12 9.28 -0.55
N GLU A 190 -4.15 9.21 -1.38
CA GLU A 190 -4.83 7.97 -1.75
C GLU A 190 -3.95 7.23 -2.75
N ILE A 191 -3.60 5.99 -2.41
CA ILE A 191 -2.77 5.13 -3.24
C ILE A 191 -3.57 3.88 -3.57
N ASP A 192 -3.65 3.59 -4.85
CA ASP A 192 -4.13 2.30 -5.33
C ASP A 192 -3.09 1.22 -4.97
N LEU A 193 -3.54 0.21 -4.24
CA LEU A 193 -2.69 -0.85 -3.70
C LEU A 193 -2.31 -1.89 -4.75
N ASP A 194 -3.09 -1.97 -5.83
CA ASP A 194 -2.87 -2.86 -6.95
C ASP A 194 -2.01 -2.21 -8.04
N ALA A 195 -1.75 -0.89 -7.93
CA ALA A 195 -0.89 -0.18 -8.84
C ALA A 195 0.56 -0.68 -8.77
N SER A 196 1.13 -0.94 -9.96
CA SER A 196 2.54 -1.29 -10.07
C SER A 196 3.44 -0.14 -9.61
N LYS A 197 4.67 -0.46 -9.20
CA LYS A 197 5.67 0.56 -8.80
C LYS A 197 5.91 1.62 -9.88
N PHE A 198 5.85 1.20 -11.14
CA PHE A 198 6.02 2.09 -12.30
C PHE A 198 4.86 3.09 -12.40
N VAL A 199 3.62 2.64 -12.20
CA VAL A 199 2.45 3.52 -12.19
C VAL A 199 2.57 4.53 -11.05
N ASN A 200 2.89 4.10 -9.83
CA ASN A 200 3.10 5.02 -8.70
C ASN A 200 4.20 6.06 -8.97
N CYS A 201 5.29 5.64 -9.61
CA CYS A 201 6.38 6.53 -10.03
C CYS A 201 5.91 7.55 -11.08
N LEU A 202 5.15 7.11 -12.08
CA LEU A 202 4.66 7.97 -13.15
C LEU A 202 3.69 9.03 -12.61
N ILE A 203 2.82 8.67 -11.66
CA ILE A 203 1.92 9.61 -10.98
C ILE A 203 2.71 10.63 -10.17
N GLY A 204 3.79 10.22 -9.48
CA GLY A 204 4.65 11.15 -8.74
C GLY A 204 5.40 12.13 -9.64
N CYS A 205 6.00 11.64 -10.72
CA CYS A 205 6.67 12.48 -11.70
C CYS A 205 5.71 13.43 -12.43
N SER A 206 4.52 12.96 -12.83
CA SER A 206 3.54 13.79 -13.53
C SER A 206 3.10 14.99 -12.68
N ARG A 207 2.95 14.82 -11.37
CA ARG A 207 2.63 15.93 -10.46
C ARG A 207 3.69 17.04 -10.47
N ILE A 208 4.96 16.67 -10.44
CA ILE A 208 6.05 17.65 -10.50
C ILE A 208 6.09 18.34 -11.88
N LEU A 209 5.82 17.61 -12.97
CA LEU A 209 5.70 18.21 -14.30
C LEU A 209 4.56 19.25 -14.38
N ILE A 210 3.43 18.98 -13.73
CA ILE A 210 2.32 19.93 -13.64
C ILE A 210 2.73 21.17 -12.82
N ALA A 211 3.38 20.98 -11.68
CA ALA A 211 3.91 22.08 -10.86
C ALA A 211 4.91 22.98 -11.64
N ILE A 212 5.79 22.37 -12.43
CA ILE A 212 6.72 23.08 -13.33
C ILE A 212 5.95 23.87 -14.38
N THR A 213 4.93 23.25 -15.00
CA THR A 213 4.11 23.89 -16.04
C THR A 213 3.37 25.11 -15.48
N ALA A 214 2.80 24.99 -14.27
CA ALA A 214 2.16 26.10 -13.57
C ALA A 214 3.14 27.25 -13.29
N ALA A 215 4.36 26.94 -12.83
CA ALA A 215 5.40 27.95 -12.59
C ALA A 215 5.83 28.67 -13.87
N ILE A 216 6.00 27.95 -14.99
CA ILE A 216 6.33 28.54 -16.30
C ILE A 216 5.18 29.44 -16.79
N PHE A 217 3.93 28.99 -16.64
CA PHE A 217 2.77 29.80 -17.02
C PHE A 217 2.69 31.09 -16.19
N SER A 218 2.92 31.00 -14.87
CA SER A 218 3.00 32.18 -14.00
C SER A 218 4.12 33.14 -14.42
N PHE A 219 5.29 32.62 -14.83
CA PHE A 219 6.36 33.45 -15.35
C PHE A 219 5.94 34.23 -16.60
N PHE A 220 5.32 33.57 -17.58
CA PHE A 220 4.81 34.25 -18.77
C PHE A 220 3.71 35.27 -18.45
N ALA A 221 2.81 34.96 -17.52
CA ALA A 221 1.78 35.89 -17.08
C ALA A 221 2.38 37.18 -16.47
N ILE A 222 3.49 37.07 -15.73
CA ILE A 222 4.21 38.25 -15.21
C ILE A 222 4.90 39.01 -16.33
N LYS A 223 5.63 38.32 -17.22
CA LYS A 223 6.32 38.94 -18.35
C LYS A 223 5.39 39.63 -19.34
N SER A 224 4.15 39.16 -19.47
CA SER A 224 3.12 39.80 -20.27
C SER A 224 2.38 40.93 -19.55
N ASN A 225 2.78 41.29 -18.31
CA ASN A 225 2.10 42.27 -17.46
C ASN A 225 0.61 41.95 -17.16
N ILE A 226 0.22 40.68 -17.29
CA ILE A 226 -1.16 40.22 -17.01
C ILE A 226 -1.37 40.07 -15.49
N ALA A 227 -0.36 39.56 -14.78
CA ALA A 227 -0.42 39.32 -13.34
C ALA A 227 0.86 39.77 -12.63
N PHE A 228 0.75 40.25 -11.38
CA PHE A 228 1.87 40.65 -10.53
C PHE A 228 2.90 41.58 -11.21
N SER A 229 2.45 42.60 -11.96
CA SER A 229 3.33 43.53 -12.69
C SER A 229 4.33 44.30 -11.80
N PHE A 230 4.08 44.39 -10.49
CA PHE A 230 5.04 44.94 -9.53
C PHE A 230 6.30 44.08 -9.38
N VAL A 231 6.20 42.76 -9.62
CA VAL A 231 7.33 41.81 -9.52
C VAL A 231 8.33 42.05 -10.65
N GLU A 232 7.85 42.42 -11.85
CA GLU A 232 8.74 42.71 -12.99
C GLU A 232 9.61 43.96 -12.77
N LYS A 233 9.18 44.91 -11.94
CA LYS A 233 9.92 46.14 -11.66
C LYS A 233 11.14 45.93 -10.75
N SER A 234 11.28 44.75 -10.14
CA SER A 234 12.44 44.41 -9.33
C SER A 234 13.67 44.17 -10.21
N PRO A 235 14.83 44.80 -9.94
CA PRO A 235 16.05 44.57 -10.71
C PRO A 235 16.58 43.13 -10.57
N GLU A 236 16.20 42.43 -9.50
CA GLU A 236 16.56 41.04 -9.27
C GLU A 236 15.44 40.07 -9.68
N ASN A 237 15.82 38.95 -10.30
CA ASN A 237 14.93 37.84 -10.69
C ASN A 237 14.27 37.11 -9.50
N THR A 238 14.61 37.48 -8.26
CA THR A 238 14.13 36.89 -7.00
C THR A 238 12.60 36.81 -6.95
N GLY A 239 11.91 37.83 -7.45
CA GLY A 239 10.45 37.84 -7.47
C GLY A 239 9.84 36.77 -8.40
N TYR A 240 10.46 36.49 -9.55
CA TYR A 240 10.03 35.39 -10.43
C TYR A 240 10.17 34.04 -9.75
N PHE A 241 11.28 33.82 -9.03
CA PHE A 241 11.53 32.56 -8.31
C PHE A 241 10.52 32.33 -7.18
N MET A 242 10.18 33.39 -6.43
CA MET A 242 9.17 33.31 -5.38
C MET A 242 7.79 32.95 -5.95
N VAL A 243 7.34 33.64 -7.01
CA VAL A 243 6.04 33.34 -7.63
C VAL A 243 6.03 31.95 -8.27
N ALA A 244 7.11 31.54 -8.91
CA ALA A 244 7.25 30.20 -9.48
C ALA A 244 7.10 29.11 -8.41
N MET A 245 7.78 29.26 -7.27
CA MET A 245 7.68 28.33 -6.14
C MET A 245 6.26 28.28 -5.55
N ILE A 246 5.64 29.44 -5.34
CA ILE A 246 4.25 29.52 -4.83
C ILE A 246 3.27 28.88 -5.82
N SER A 247 3.43 29.14 -7.11
CA SER A 247 2.57 28.57 -8.16
C SER A 247 2.64 27.04 -8.17
N GLY A 248 3.86 26.47 -8.15
CA GLY A 248 4.05 25.02 -8.06
C GLY A 248 3.50 24.41 -6.77
N PHE A 249 3.51 25.17 -5.67
CA PHE A 249 2.94 24.74 -4.38
C PHE A 249 1.40 24.71 -4.37
N ILE A 250 0.77 25.75 -4.94
CA ILE A 250 -0.68 25.97 -4.92
C ILE A 250 -1.44 24.94 -5.76
N GLU A 251 -0.88 24.49 -6.89
CA GLU A 251 -1.54 23.54 -7.79
C GLU A 251 -2.03 22.29 -7.05
N MET A 252 -1.26 21.81 -6.07
CA MET A 252 -1.65 20.66 -5.24
C MET A 252 -2.44 21.02 -3.98
N LEU A 253 -2.30 22.25 -3.47
CA LEU A 253 -2.98 22.71 -2.27
C LEU A 253 -4.47 22.97 -2.53
N VAL A 254 -4.82 23.53 -3.70
CA VAL A 254 -6.20 23.89 -4.02
C VAL A 254 -7.13 22.68 -4.09
N PRO A 255 -6.83 21.59 -4.85
CA PRO A 255 -7.70 20.42 -4.88
C PRO A 255 -7.82 19.75 -3.51
N SER A 256 -6.73 19.71 -2.73
CA SER A 256 -6.75 19.12 -1.39
C SER A 256 -7.66 19.91 -0.45
N ILE A 257 -7.59 21.24 -0.45
CA ILE A 257 -8.49 22.09 0.36
C ILE A 257 -9.93 21.96 -0.12
N MET A 258 -10.19 22.03 -1.43
CA MET A 258 -11.55 21.92 -1.97
C MET A 258 -12.19 20.57 -1.65
N SER A 259 -11.45 19.47 -1.72
CA SER A 259 -11.97 18.14 -1.36
C SER A 259 -12.30 18.02 0.13
N ASN A 260 -11.54 18.66 1.02
CA ASN A 260 -11.84 18.67 2.46
C ASN A 260 -13.06 19.57 2.74
N LEU A 261 -13.14 20.76 2.13
CA LEU A 261 -14.29 21.66 2.26
C LEU A 261 -15.58 21.01 1.74
N ALA A 262 -15.52 20.26 0.64
CA ALA A 262 -16.66 19.52 0.11
C ALA A 262 -17.10 18.36 1.03
N LYS A 263 -16.18 17.74 1.77
CA LYS A 263 -16.48 16.71 2.78
C LYS A 263 -17.05 17.31 4.08
N GLU A 264 -16.64 18.53 4.43
CA GLU A 264 -17.10 19.26 5.61
C GLU A 264 -18.41 20.02 5.39
N ALA A 265 -18.78 20.30 4.13
CA ALA A 265 -20.10 20.81 3.78
C ALA A 265 -21.14 19.78 4.27
N PRO A 266 -21.90 20.09 5.34
CA PRO A 266 -22.80 19.12 5.91
C PRO A 266 -23.86 18.82 4.86
N ASN A 267 -24.13 17.52 4.66
CA ASN A 267 -25.49 17.07 4.36
C ASN A 267 -26.37 17.61 5.49
N GLN A 268 -26.78 18.89 5.42
CA GLN A 268 -27.91 19.35 6.20
C GLN A 268 -29.05 18.47 5.69
N PRO A 269 -29.62 17.57 6.53
CA PRO A 269 -30.88 16.95 6.16
C PRO A 269 -31.81 18.12 5.84
N ILE A 270 -32.33 18.13 4.61
CA ILE A 270 -33.44 19.00 4.25
C ILE A 270 -34.51 18.65 5.29
N ASN A 271 -34.64 19.49 6.32
CA ASN A 271 -35.71 19.40 7.28
C ASN A 271 -36.98 19.61 6.47
N SER A 272 -37.60 18.51 6.06
CA SER A 272 -38.95 18.43 5.58
C SER A 272 -39.91 18.67 6.74
N SER A 273 -39.76 19.80 7.44
CA SER A 273 -40.78 20.36 8.32
C SER A 273 -41.80 21.09 7.45
N LEU A 274 -42.45 20.33 6.56
CA LEU A 274 -43.79 20.58 6.07
C LEU A 274 -44.67 19.48 6.68
N THR A 275 -44.66 19.38 8.01
CA THR A 275 -45.76 18.77 8.75
C THR A 275 -46.94 19.72 8.66
N THR A 276 -47.79 19.40 7.70
CA THR A 276 -49.24 19.53 7.71
C THR A 276 -49.78 20.01 9.06
N LYS A 277 -50.30 21.24 9.11
CA LYS A 277 -51.25 21.62 10.16
C LYS A 277 -52.48 20.73 9.96
N GLU A 278 -52.61 19.68 10.77
CA GLU A 278 -53.89 19.03 10.99
C GLU A 278 -54.79 20.02 11.72
N GLU A 279 -55.78 20.50 10.98
CA GLU A 279 -56.86 21.35 11.44
C GLU A 279 -57.81 20.50 12.29
N THR A 280 -57.63 20.54 13.61
CA THR A 280 -58.57 19.93 14.56
C THR A 280 -59.88 20.72 14.55
N LEU A 281 -60.93 20.10 14.01
CA LEU A 281 -62.32 20.55 14.13
C LEU A 281 -62.80 20.43 15.61
N PRO A 282 -63.55 21.40 16.14
CA PRO A 282 -64.09 21.34 17.50
C PRO A 282 -65.28 20.37 17.58
N GLU A 283 -65.22 19.46 18.56
CA GLU A 283 -66.34 18.61 18.97
C GLU A 283 -67.51 19.47 19.47
N GLU A 284 -68.64 19.35 18.78
CA GLU A 284 -69.91 19.93 19.15
C GLU A 284 -70.53 19.16 20.32
N ASN A 285 -70.85 19.92 21.36
CA ASN A 285 -71.26 19.49 22.68
C ASN A 285 -72.77 19.18 22.68
N ILE A 286 -73.16 17.90 22.52
CA ILE A 286 -74.55 17.47 22.70
C ILE A 286 -74.68 16.82 24.10
N LYS A 287 -75.32 17.56 25.01
CA LYS A 287 -75.99 17.07 26.22
C LYS A 287 -77.51 17.05 25.97
N PRO A 288 -78.28 16.41 26.85
CA PRO A 288 -78.31 14.99 27.22
C PRO A 288 -79.34 14.19 26.42
#